data_AF-A0A2E7P8G0-F1
#
_entry.id   AF-A0A2E7P8G0-F1
#
_cell.length_a   1.000
_cell.length_b   1.000
_cell.length_c   1.000
_cell.angle_alpha   90.00
_cell.angle_beta   90.00
_cell.angle_gamma   90.00
#
_symmetry.space_group_name_H-M   'P 1'
#
loop_
_entity.id
_entity.type
_entity.pdbx_description
1 polymer ?
#
loop_
_entity_poly.entity_id
_entity_poly.type
_entity_poly.pdbx_seq_one_letter_code
_entity_poly.pdbx_strand_id
1 'polypeptide(L)'
;MFKNKLLAAALGLAFAVGTSAAHAQEVYVPLISKGFQHQFWQAVKAGADQAGKDLKVKVTFEGPETEAMVDKQIDMLSAALAKKPQAIGFAALDSKAAIPLLKKAQAAKIPVVAFDSGVDSDIPVTT
;
A
#
# COMPACT_ATOMS: atom_id res chain seq x y z
N MET A 1 -43.57 35.82 57.23
CA MET A 1 -43.52 34.53 56.50
C MET A 1 -43.87 34.80 55.02
N PHE A 2 -42.87 34.99 54.16
CA PHE A 2 -43.07 35.31 52.74
C PHE A 2 -42.09 34.51 51.85
N LYS A 3 -42.65 33.49 51.19
CA LYS A 3 -42.34 32.87 49.88
C LYS A 3 -40.87 32.85 49.39
N ASN A 4 -40.22 31.69 49.54
CA ASN A 4 -39.03 31.32 48.79
C ASN A 4 -39.37 31.11 47.31
N LYS A 5 -38.74 31.92 46.44
CA LYS A 5 -38.57 31.65 45.01
C LYS A 5 -37.45 30.63 44.86
N LEU A 6 -37.66 29.56 44.08
CA LEU A 6 -36.63 28.78 43.39
C LEU A 6 -37.35 27.76 42.48
N LEU A 7 -37.68 28.18 41.25
CA LEU A 7 -37.96 27.24 40.17
C LEU A 7 -36.61 26.86 39.55
N ALA A 8 -36.34 25.56 39.52
CA ALA A 8 -35.20 24.97 38.87
C ALA A 8 -35.25 25.24 37.35
N ALA A 9 -34.16 25.77 36.79
CA ALA A 9 -33.92 25.76 35.34
C ALA A 9 -32.88 24.66 35.07
N ALA A 10 -33.32 23.62 34.39
CA ALA A 10 -32.55 22.43 34.07
C ALA A 10 -31.37 22.74 33.14
N LEU A 11 -30.27 22.05 33.41
CA LEU A 11 -29.01 22.02 32.69
C LEU A 11 -29.23 21.47 31.26
N GLY A 12 -29.27 22.33 30.25
CA GLY A 12 -29.26 21.93 28.84
C GLY A 12 -27.83 21.72 28.36
N LEU A 13 -27.21 20.58 28.69
CA LEU A 13 -25.91 20.21 28.14
C LEU A 13 -26.11 19.70 26.70
N ALA A 14 -26.01 20.60 25.72
CA ALA A 14 -26.02 20.23 24.31
C ALA A 14 -24.77 19.41 24.00
N PHE A 15 -24.93 18.09 23.89
CA PHE A 15 -23.91 17.17 23.41
C PHE A 15 -23.71 17.42 21.91
N ALA A 16 -22.76 18.28 21.56
CA ALA A 16 -22.27 18.38 20.19
C ALA A 16 -21.49 17.10 19.88
N VAL A 17 -22.17 16.10 19.32
CA VAL A 17 -21.53 14.93 18.71
C VAL A 17 -20.78 15.44 17.48
N GLY A 18 -19.51 15.78 17.68
CA GLY A 18 -18.57 15.98 16.59
C GLY A 18 -18.38 14.65 15.88
N THR A 19 -19.07 14.48 14.76
CA THR A 19 -18.80 13.39 13.82
C THR A 19 -17.46 13.68 13.16
N SER A 20 -16.38 13.21 13.78
CA SER A 20 -15.09 13.11 13.11
C SER A 20 -15.28 12.20 11.91
N ALA A 21 -15.41 12.79 10.72
CA ALA A 21 -15.36 12.04 9.47
C ALA A 21 -13.98 11.39 9.42
N ALA A 22 -13.92 10.09 9.73
CA ALA A 22 -12.72 9.31 9.55
C ALA A 22 -12.38 9.35 8.05
N HIS A 23 -11.32 10.07 7.69
CA HIS A 23 -10.76 10.00 6.35
C HIS A 23 -10.36 8.54 6.11
N ALA A 24 -11.08 7.84 5.23
CA ALA A 24 -10.69 6.52 4.78
C ALA A 24 -9.29 6.65 4.14
N GLN A 25 -8.31 5.96 4.71
CA GLN A 25 -6.95 5.96 4.18
C GLN A 25 -6.98 5.26 2.81
N GLU A 26 -6.58 5.97 1.77
CA GLU A 26 -6.51 5.44 0.41
C GLU A 26 -5.62 4.19 0.39
N VAL A 27 -6.16 3.08 -0.13
CA VAL A 27 -5.40 1.83 -0.26
C VAL A 27 -4.29 2.04 -1.29
N TYR A 28 -3.05 1.71 -0.91
CA TYR A 28 -1.86 1.86 -1.72
C TYR A 28 -1.18 0.50 -1.98
N VAL A 29 -1.01 0.17 -3.26
CA VAL A 29 -0.38 -1.07 -3.72
C VAL A 29 0.64 -0.75 -4.82
N PRO A 30 1.94 -0.62 -4.48
CA PRO A 30 2.99 -0.52 -5.49
C PRO A 30 3.25 -1.86 -6.17
N LEU A 31 3.49 -1.79 -7.47
CA LEU A 31 3.98 -2.87 -8.31
C LEU A 31 5.42 -2.56 -8.71
N ILE A 32 6.35 -3.41 -8.27
CA ILE A 32 7.77 -3.29 -8.59
C ILE A 32 8.08 -4.33 -9.67
N SER A 33 8.25 -3.86 -10.90
CA SER A 33 8.46 -4.65 -12.12
C SER A 33 9.95 -4.85 -12.44
N LYS A 34 10.24 -5.69 -13.45
CA LYS A 34 11.62 -5.92 -13.92
C LYS A 34 12.20 -4.76 -14.72
N GLY A 35 11.37 -3.86 -15.26
CA GLY A 35 11.84 -2.59 -15.82
C GLY A 35 10.88 -1.96 -16.80
N PHE A 36 11.37 -1.02 -17.62
CA PHE A 36 10.54 -0.26 -18.58
C PHE A 36 10.98 -0.38 -20.04
N GLN A 37 12.13 -0.99 -20.31
CA GLN A 37 12.70 -1.07 -21.66
C GLN A 37 11.82 -1.83 -22.65
N HIS A 38 11.11 -2.86 -22.20
CA HIS A 38 10.30 -3.74 -23.06
C HIS A 38 8.84 -3.29 -23.13
N GLN A 39 8.23 -3.41 -24.32
CA GLN A 39 6.79 -3.13 -24.52
C GLN A 39 5.89 -3.99 -23.65
N PHE A 40 6.34 -5.19 -23.27
CA PHE A 40 5.67 -6.04 -22.29
C PHE A 40 5.32 -5.26 -21.02
N TRP A 41 6.30 -4.57 -20.41
CA TRP A 41 6.10 -3.82 -19.17
C TRP A 41 5.18 -2.60 -19.33
N GLN A 42 5.11 -2.01 -20.53
CA GLN A 42 4.15 -0.94 -20.81
C GLN A 42 2.72 -1.47 -20.81
N ALA A 43 2.49 -2.67 -21.35
CA ALA A 43 1.19 -3.33 -21.31
C ALA A 43 0.80 -3.73 -19.87
N VAL A 44 1.74 -4.28 -19.09
CA VAL A 44 1.49 -4.60 -17.67
C VAL A 44 1.13 -3.34 -16.89
N LYS A 45 1.87 -2.24 -17.11
CA LYS A 45 1.56 -0.94 -16.50
C LYS A 45 0.16 -0.46 -16.86
N ALA A 46 -0.24 -0.56 -18.12
CA ALA A 46 -1.58 -0.14 -18.54
C ALA A 46 -2.68 -0.95 -17.83
N GLY A 47 -2.50 -2.26 -17.67
CA GLY A 47 -3.42 -3.12 -16.92
C GLY A 47 -3.46 -2.76 -15.42
N ALA A 48 -2.30 -2.50 -14.82
CA ALA A 48 -2.18 -2.06 -13.43
C ALA A 48 -2.88 -0.71 -13.18
N ASP A 49 -2.65 0.28 -14.05
CA ASP A 49 -3.28 1.59 -13.97
C ASP A 49 -4.80 1.48 -14.13
N GLN A 50 -5.29 0.61 -15.01
CA GLN A 50 -6.71 0.35 -15.19
C GLN A 50 -7.32 -0.30 -13.94
N ALA A 51 -6.70 -1.34 -13.40
CA ALA A 51 -7.16 -2.01 -12.18
C ALA A 51 -7.20 -1.05 -10.98
N GLY A 52 -6.21 -0.15 -10.85
CA GLY A 52 -6.20 0.89 -9.82
C GLY A 52 -7.43 1.80 -9.90
N LYS A 53 -7.82 2.21 -11.11
CA LYS A 53 -9.03 3.02 -11.34
C LYS A 53 -10.30 2.24 -11.00
N ASP A 54 -10.41 1.01 -11.51
CA ASP A 54 -11.62 0.19 -11.35
C ASP A 54 -11.88 -0.18 -9.88
N LEU A 55 -10.81 -0.47 -9.14
CA LEU A 55 -10.87 -0.83 -7.72
C LEU A 55 -10.81 0.39 -6.78
N LYS A 56 -10.59 1.60 -7.31
CA LYS A 56 -10.40 2.85 -6.54
C LYS A 56 -9.29 2.72 -5.50
N VAL A 57 -8.17 2.13 -5.92
CA VAL A 57 -6.96 2.00 -5.12
C VAL A 57 -5.80 2.71 -5.81
N LYS A 58 -4.91 3.28 -5.01
CA LYS A 58 -3.69 3.89 -5.52
C LYS A 58 -2.70 2.81 -5.91
N VAL A 59 -2.44 2.68 -7.20
CA VAL A 59 -1.39 1.81 -7.73
C VAL A 59 -0.23 2.68 -8.21
N THR A 60 1.00 2.29 -7.86
CA THR A 60 2.19 2.78 -8.57
C THR A 60 2.81 1.63 -9.33
N PHE A 61 3.36 1.92 -10.50
CA PHE A 61 4.11 0.96 -11.29
C PHE A 61 5.53 1.48 -11.42
N GLU A 62 6.46 0.78 -10.80
CA GLU A 62 7.86 1.16 -10.63
C GLU A 62 8.76 0.04 -11.16
N GLY A 63 9.99 0.36 -11.53
CA GLY A 63 10.91 -0.58 -12.13
C GLY A 63 12.17 0.14 -12.61
N PRO A 64 13.32 -0.56 -12.68
CA PRO A 64 14.53 0.04 -13.21
C PRO A 64 14.40 0.31 -14.72
N GLU A 65 15.36 1.04 -15.29
CA GLU A 65 15.38 1.29 -16.73
C GLU A 65 15.51 -0.02 -17.52
N THR A 66 16.33 -0.96 -17.04
CA THR A 66 16.64 -2.22 -17.72
C THR A 66 16.61 -3.39 -16.75
N GLU A 67 16.42 -4.60 -17.30
CA GLU A 67 16.36 -5.84 -16.50
C GLU A 67 17.72 -6.29 -15.94
N ALA A 68 18.81 -5.56 -16.23
CA ALA A 68 20.12 -5.85 -15.66
C ALA A 68 20.37 -5.16 -14.30
N MET A 69 19.50 -4.22 -13.90
CA MET A 69 19.75 -3.33 -12.76
C MET A 69 19.10 -3.85 -11.47
N VAL A 70 19.58 -4.99 -10.99
CA VAL A 70 19.09 -5.64 -9.76
C VAL A 70 19.13 -4.69 -8.56
N ASP A 71 20.26 -4.03 -8.31
CA ASP A 71 20.43 -3.12 -7.16
C ASP A 71 19.40 -1.99 -7.15
N LYS A 72 19.11 -1.43 -8.32
CA LYS A 72 18.11 -0.37 -8.46
C LYS A 72 16.70 -0.87 -8.17
N GLN A 73 16.36 -2.10 -8.57
CA GLN A 73 15.09 -2.72 -8.19
C GLN A 73 14.99 -2.92 -6.67
N ILE A 74 16.09 -3.30 -6.01
CA ILE A 74 16.15 -3.44 -4.54
C ILE A 74 15.93 -2.10 -3.84
N ASP A 75 16.53 -1.02 -4.33
CA ASP A 75 16.29 0.33 -3.81
C ASP A 75 14.83 0.76 -3.95
N MET A 76 14.22 0.49 -5.11
CA MET A 76 12.80 0.77 -5.34
C MET A 76 11.89 -0.04 -4.41
N LEU A 77 12.14 -1.34 -4.24
CA LEU A 77 11.39 -2.18 -3.30
C LEU A 77 11.53 -1.68 -1.86
N SER A 78 12.73 -1.25 -1.46
CA SER A 78 12.99 -0.67 -0.14
C SER A 78 12.20 0.64 0.06
N ALA A 79 12.21 1.53 -0.93
CA ALA A 79 11.47 2.79 -0.90
C ALA A 79 9.95 2.57 -0.87
N ALA A 80 9.44 1.57 -1.62
CA ALA A 80 8.04 1.18 -1.58
C ALA A 80 7.64 0.65 -0.20
N LEU A 81 8.44 -0.25 0.39
CA LEU A 81 8.20 -0.77 1.74
C LEU A 81 8.18 0.32 2.81
N ALA A 82 9.06 1.34 2.70
CA ALA A 82 9.12 2.45 3.65
C ALA A 82 7.82 3.28 3.69
N LYS A 83 7.04 3.28 2.61
CA LYS A 83 5.71 3.92 2.53
C LYS A 83 4.61 3.12 3.23
N LYS A 84 4.91 1.92 3.77
CA LYS A 84 3.98 1.02 4.46
C LYS A 84 2.70 0.72 3.64
N PRO A 85 2.84 0.19 2.42
CA PRO A 85 1.69 -0.15 1.58
C PRO A 85 0.87 -1.29 2.17
N GLN A 86 -0.37 -1.42 1.73
CA GLN A 86 -1.28 -2.50 2.15
C GLN A 86 -0.92 -3.84 1.50
N ALA A 87 -0.26 -3.83 0.35
CA ALA A 87 0.28 -4.99 -0.35
C ALA A 87 1.38 -4.54 -1.32
N ILE A 88 2.22 -5.45 -1.79
CA ILE A 88 3.21 -5.19 -2.84
C ILE A 88 3.07 -6.25 -3.93
N GLY A 89 3.03 -5.83 -5.19
CA GLY A 89 3.33 -6.75 -6.30
C GLY A 89 4.82 -6.68 -6.64
N PHE A 90 5.46 -7.83 -6.86
CA PHE A 90 6.88 -7.91 -7.14
C PHE A 90 7.20 -8.90 -8.26
N ALA A 91 7.84 -8.42 -9.33
CA ALA A 91 8.43 -9.26 -10.37
C ALA A 91 9.96 -9.23 -10.23
N ALA A 92 10.56 -10.29 -9.69
CA ALA A 92 11.97 -10.29 -9.32
C ALA A 92 12.92 -10.29 -10.54
N LEU A 93 13.94 -9.41 -10.52
CA LEU A 93 15.09 -9.54 -11.40
C LEU A 93 16.03 -10.67 -10.97
N ASP A 94 16.19 -10.85 -9.66
CA ASP A 94 16.98 -11.91 -9.06
C ASP A 94 16.18 -12.61 -7.96
N SER A 95 16.17 -13.94 -8.00
CA SER A 95 15.34 -14.76 -7.10
C SER A 95 15.76 -14.70 -5.62
N LYS A 96 16.97 -14.20 -5.31
CA LYS A 96 17.55 -14.21 -3.95
C LYS A 96 17.78 -12.83 -3.39
N ALA A 97 18.15 -11.85 -4.22
CA ALA A 97 18.55 -10.51 -3.79
C ALA A 97 17.47 -9.79 -2.96
N ALA A 98 16.18 -10.01 -3.28
CA ALA A 98 15.06 -9.37 -2.60
C ALA A 98 14.69 -10.01 -1.25
N ILE A 99 15.14 -11.23 -0.96
CA ILE A 99 14.72 -12.02 0.22
C ILE A 99 14.84 -11.22 1.53
N PRO A 100 15.92 -10.47 1.81
CA PRO A 100 15.99 -9.67 3.03
C PRO A 100 14.89 -8.61 3.15
N LEU A 101 14.48 -7.99 2.04
CA LEU A 101 13.37 -7.03 2.02
C LEU A 101 12.01 -7.72 2.12
N LEU A 102 11.85 -8.88 1.49
CA LEU A 102 10.62 -9.69 1.62
C LEU A 102 10.40 -10.15 3.06
N LYS A 103 11.46 -10.53 3.79
CA LYS A 103 11.39 -10.81 5.22
C LYS A 103 10.93 -9.60 6.03
N LYS A 104 11.37 -8.38 5.68
CA LYS A 104 10.86 -7.14 6.31
C LYS A 104 9.38 -6.92 6.01
N ALA A 105 8.95 -7.16 4.77
CA ALA A 105 7.53 -7.09 4.39
C ALA A 105 6.68 -8.06 5.22
N GLN A 106 7.12 -9.32 5.31
CA GLN A 106 6.46 -10.36 6.10
C GLN A 106 6.38 -9.99 7.58
N ALA A 107 7.48 -9.52 8.18
CA ALA A 107 7.50 -9.07 9.57
C ALA A 107 6.56 -7.88 9.81
N ALA A 108 6.42 -7.00 8.82
CA ALA A 108 5.46 -5.89 8.84
C ALA A 108 4.02 -6.31 8.48
N LYS A 109 3.78 -7.59 8.21
CA LYS A 109 2.49 -8.15 7.74
C LYS A 109 1.98 -7.52 6.45
N ILE A 110 2.91 -7.10 5.58
CA ILE A 110 2.61 -6.60 4.24
C ILE A 110 2.65 -7.82 3.29
N PRO A 111 1.51 -8.24 2.72
CA PRO A 111 1.49 -9.33 1.75
C PRO A 111 2.26 -8.93 0.49
N VAL A 112 3.07 -9.86 0.00
CA VAL A 112 3.78 -9.73 -1.28
C VAL A 112 3.18 -10.72 -2.25
N VAL A 113 2.79 -10.25 -3.43
CA VAL A 113 2.31 -11.07 -4.54
C VAL A 113 3.39 -11.07 -5.61
N ALA A 114 3.94 -12.23 -5.92
CA ALA A 114 4.83 -12.33 -7.07
C ALA A 114 3.99 -12.33 -8.35
N PHE A 115 4.58 -11.84 -9.45
CA PHE A 115 3.98 -11.91 -10.78
C PHE A 115 5.10 -11.89 -11.82
N ASP A 116 4.89 -12.54 -12.98
CA ASP A 116 5.90 -12.76 -14.04
C ASP A 116 7.08 -13.64 -13.59
N SER A 117 7.79 -13.22 -12.53
CA SER A 117 8.91 -13.94 -11.93
C SER A 117 8.81 -13.96 -10.40
N GLY A 118 9.06 -15.14 -9.82
CA GLY A 118 9.06 -15.38 -8.38
C GLY A 118 10.42 -15.18 -7.70
N VAL A 119 10.50 -15.58 -6.44
CA VAL A 119 11.73 -15.63 -5.64
C VAL A 119 11.97 -17.04 -5.10
N ASP A 120 13.20 -17.33 -4.68
CA ASP A 120 13.58 -18.58 -4.03
C ASP A 120 13.18 -18.56 -2.54
N SER A 121 11.87 -18.43 -2.29
CA SER A 121 11.27 -18.29 -0.96
C SER A 121 9.75 -18.44 -1.00
N ASP A 122 9.16 -18.99 0.05
CA ASP A 122 7.70 -19.10 0.24
C ASP A 122 7.03 -17.81 0.79
N ILE A 123 7.75 -16.68 0.81
CA ILE A 123 7.20 -15.42 1.35
C ILE A 123 6.10 -14.83 0.45
N PRO A 124 6.21 -14.82 -0.89
CA PRO A 124 5.10 -14.39 -1.73
C PRO A 124 3.87 -15.29 -1.51
N VAL A 125 2.69 -14.69 -1.40
CA VAL A 125 1.46 -15.43 -1.11
C VAL A 125 0.89 -16.16 -2.33
N THR A 126 1.34 -15.77 -3.54
CA THR A 126 1.06 -16.42 -4.83
C THR A 126 2.09 -15.93 -5.86
N THR A 127 2.16 -16.60 -7.02
CA THR A 127 2.96 -16.20 -8.21
C THR A 127 2.12 -16.33 -9.47
#